data_AF-A0A8T6RNK3-F1
#
_entry.id   AF-A0A8T6RNK3-F1
#
_cell.length_a   1.000
_cell.length_b   1.000
_cell.length_c   1.000
_cell.angle_alpha   90.00
_cell.angle_beta   90.00
_cell.angle_gamma   90.00
#
_symmetry.space_group_name_H-M   'P 1'
#
loop_
_entity.id
_entity.type
_entity.pdbx_description
1 polymer ?
#
loop_
_entity_poly.entity_id
_entity_poly.type
_entity_poly.pdbx_seq_one_letter_code
_entity_poly.pdbx_strand_id
1 'polypeptide(L)'
;MCEKLRKNNPRIDECLREEITQIKKDFPLEILAACCGYGKYKKTLVCKAKERLFGFKKGDIFEFYSFTKLRPVKRNRYYLKDAEGFYFLNPKLKIIECNICEVRFH
;
A
#
# COMPACT_ATOMS: atom_id res chain seq x y z
N MET A 1 0.03 -10.58 -4.83
CA MET A 1 -1.07 -11.35 -5.42
C MET A 1 -0.73 -12.80 -5.39
N CYS A 2 -1.12 -13.48 -4.31
CA CYS A 2 -0.89 -14.91 -4.13
C CYS A 2 -1.26 -15.67 -5.39
N GLU A 3 -0.38 -16.58 -5.85
CA GLU A 3 -0.69 -17.54 -6.90
C GLU A 3 -1.99 -18.32 -6.61
N LYS A 4 -2.42 -18.35 -5.34
CA LYS A 4 -3.62 -19.02 -4.85
C LYS A 4 -4.91 -18.18 -4.83
N LEU A 5 -4.92 -16.93 -5.30
CA LEU A 5 -6.14 -16.09 -5.20
C LEU A 5 -7.22 -16.54 -6.20
N ARG A 6 -8.31 -17.12 -5.67
CA ARG A 6 -9.57 -17.31 -6.40
C ARG A 6 -10.11 -15.95 -6.86
N LYS A 7 -10.71 -15.94 -8.05
CA LYS A 7 -11.13 -14.80 -8.90
C LYS A 7 -11.83 -13.58 -8.26
N ASN A 8 -12.17 -13.57 -6.97
CA ASN A 8 -13.11 -12.60 -6.39
C ASN A 8 -12.48 -11.43 -5.64
N ASN A 9 -11.18 -11.44 -5.33
CA ASN A 9 -10.50 -10.21 -4.95
C ASN A 9 -8.98 -10.32 -5.13
N PRO A 10 -8.48 -10.14 -6.36
CA PRO A 10 -7.06 -10.32 -6.60
C PRO A 10 -6.24 -9.34 -5.75
N ARG A 11 -6.77 -8.19 -5.33
CA ARG A 11 -5.95 -7.05 -4.86
C ARG A 11 -5.46 -7.09 -3.43
N ILE A 12 -5.86 -8.06 -2.62
CA ILE A 12 -5.45 -8.18 -1.24
C ILE A 12 -5.00 -9.61 -1.00
N ASP A 13 -3.71 -9.80 -0.71
CA ASP A 13 -3.22 -11.14 -0.40
C ASP A 13 -3.81 -11.63 0.93
N GLU A 14 -4.31 -12.87 0.93
CA GLU A 14 -4.93 -13.51 2.11
C GLU A 14 -3.98 -13.54 3.31
N CYS A 15 -2.67 -13.67 3.06
CA CYS A 15 -1.61 -13.59 4.08
C CYS A 15 -1.63 -12.30 4.91
N LEU A 16 -2.31 -11.25 4.43
CA LEU A 16 -2.40 -9.95 5.10
C LEU A 16 -3.79 -9.66 5.69
N ARG A 17 -4.74 -10.61 5.61
CA ARG A 17 -6.14 -10.33 5.95
C ARG A 17 -6.35 -9.90 7.40
N GLU A 18 -5.69 -10.57 8.34
CA GLU A 18 -5.77 -10.25 9.77
C GLU A 18 -5.15 -8.89 10.07
N GLU A 19 -3.94 -8.66 9.54
CA GLU A 19 -3.22 -7.39 9.64
C GLU A 19 -4.04 -6.22 9.06
N ILE A 20 -4.64 -6.41 7.89
CA ILE A 20 -5.54 -5.45 7.23
C ILE A 20 -6.79 -5.18 8.06
N THR A 21 -7.32 -6.20 8.73
CA THR A 21 -8.50 -6.05 9.60
C THR A 21 -8.15 -5.19 10.79
N GLN A 22 -6.98 -5.39 11.39
CA GLN A 22 -6.51 -4.60 12.51
C GLN A 22 -6.22 -3.15 12.09
N ILE A 23 -5.48 -2.95 10.99
CA ILE A 23 -5.18 -1.61 10.45
C ILE A 23 -6.45 -0.82 10.14
N LYS A 24 -7.50 -1.46 9.59
CA LYS A 24 -8.79 -0.79 9.32
C LYS A 24 -9.54 -0.37 10.58
N LYS A 25 -9.33 -1.06 11.71
CA LYS A 25 -9.92 -0.67 13.00
C LYS A 25 -9.16 0.50 13.61
N ASP A 26 -7.83 0.48 13.49
CA ASP A 26 -6.97 1.43 14.17
C ASP A 26 -6.82 2.77 13.42
N PHE A 27 -7.05 2.77 12.10
CA PHE A 27 -6.78 3.95 11.27
C PHE A 27 -7.93 4.31 10.32
N PRO A 28 -8.24 5.62 10.16
CA PRO A 28 -9.25 6.10 9.21
C PRO A 28 -8.70 6.09 7.78
N LEU A 29 -8.57 4.90 7.19
CA LEU A 29 -8.05 4.70 5.84
C LEU A 29 -8.86 3.69 5.03
N GLU A 30 -8.69 3.73 3.72
CA GLU A 30 -9.21 2.77 2.75
C GLU A 30 -8.04 1.97 2.17
N ILE A 31 -8.11 0.65 2.19
CA ILE A 31 -7.07 -0.20 1.60
C ILE A 31 -7.41 -0.47 0.15
N LEU A 32 -6.53 -0.04 -0.75
CA LEU A 32 -6.72 -0.16 -2.20
C LEU A 32 -6.10 -1.44 -2.76
N ALA A 33 -4.93 -1.83 -2.25
CA ALA A 33 -4.23 -3.05 -2.66
C ALA A 33 -3.14 -3.46 -1.66
N ALA A 34 -2.85 -4.75 -1.54
CA ALA A 34 -1.87 -5.30 -0.61
C ALA A 34 -1.11 -6.48 -1.23
N CYS A 35 0.17 -6.63 -0.91
CA CYS A 35 0.99 -7.76 -1.32
C CYS A 35 1.94 -8.18 -0.19
N CYS A 36 2.01 -9.47 0.16
CA CYS A 36 3.00 -9.93 1.15
C CYS A 36 4.39 -10.19 0.56
N GLY A 37 4.55 -10.10 -0.77
CA GLY A 37 5.84 -10.18 -1.44
C GLY A 37 6.50 -11.57 -1.44
N TYR A 38 5.87 -12.58 -0.83
CA TYR A 38 6.30 -13.99 -0.82
C TYR A 38 7.76 -14.22 -0.45
N GLY A 39 8.31 -13.39 0.45
CA GLY A 39 9.72 -13.46 0.88
C GLY A 39 10.72 -12.92 -0.15
N LYS A 40 10.31 -12.67 -1.41
CA LYS A 40 11.16 -12.10 -2.46
C LYS A 40 11.15 -10.57 -2.45
N TYR A 41 9.97 -9.98 -2.32
CA TYR A 41 9.79 -8.53 -2.26
C TYR A 41 9.30 -8.08 -0.89
N LYS A 42 9.53 -6.80 -0.57
CA LYS A 42 8.99 -6.20 0.65
C LYS A 42 7.47 -6.30 0.64
N LYS A 43 6.90 -6.60 1.81
CA LYS A 43 5.47 -6.46 2.08
C LYS A 43 5.05 -5.02 1.81
N THR A 44 3.92 -4.83 1.14
CA THR A 44 3.39 -3.50 0.85
C THR A 44 1.88 -3.43 1.02
N LEU A 45 1.41 -2.30 1.51
CA LEU A 45 -0.01 -2.01 1.71
C LEU A 45 -0.31 -0.61 1.19
N VAL A 46 -1.08 -0.53 0.11
CA VAL A 46 -1.48 0.72 -0.53
C VAL A 46 -2.79 1.18 0.07
N CYS A 47 -2.74 2.35 0.70
CA CYS A 47 -3.85 2.95 1.41
C CYS A 47 -4.22 4.30 0.80
N LYS A 48 -5.48 4.68 0.99
CA LYS A 48 -5.99 6.03 0.76
C LYS A 48 -6.46 6.60 2.09
N ALA A 49 -5.95 7.76 2.46
CA ALA A 49 -6.34 8.42 3.69
C ALA A 49 -7.81 8.88 3.61
N LYS A 50 -8.66 8.51 4.58
CA LYS A 50 -10.04 9.03 4.67
C LYS A 50 -10.10 10.35 5.43
N GLU A 51 -9.10 10.60 6.27
CA GLU A 51 -8.91 11.80 7.08
C GLU A 51 -7.44 12.20 7.07
N ARG A 52 -7.07 13.24 7.82
CA ARG A 52 -5.66 13.62 7.97
C ARG A 52 -4.96 12.62 8.89
N LEU A 53 -3.92 11.94 8.41
CA LEU A 53 -3.23 10.87 9.13
C LEU A 53 -1.76 10.81 8.72
N PHE A 54 -0.82 10.68 9.65
CA PHE A 54 0.62 10.57 9.38
C PHE A 54 1.18 11.67 8.45
N GLY A 55 0.65 12.89 8.52
CA GLY A 55 1.01 13.99 7.63
C GLY A 55 0.36 13.94 6.23
N PHE A 56 -0.36 12.87 5.87
CA PHE A 56 -1.15 12.77 4.65
C PHE A 56 -2.48 13.51 4.78
N LYS A 57 -2.92 14.14 3.70
CA LYS A 57 -4.24 14.79 3.60
C LYS A 57 -5.30 13.77 3.21
N LYS A 58 -6.57 14.04 3.54
CA LYS A 58 -7.71 13.25 3.06
C LYS A 58 -7.64 13.09 1.53
N GLY A 59 -7.72 11.84 1.07
CA GLY A 59 -7.64 11.48 -0.34
C GLY A 59 -6.23 11.15 -0.85
N ASP A 60 -5.18 11.46 -0.09
CA ASP A 60 -3.82 11.06 -0.43
C ASP A 60 -3.68 9.54 -0.44
N ILE A 61 -2.91 9.03 -1.39
CA ILE A 61 -2.60 7.61 -1.55
C ILE A 61 -1.15 7.40 -1.12
N PHE A 62 -0.90 6.40 -0.29
CA PHE A 62 0.42 6.13 0.26
C PHE A 62 0.64 4.63 0.49
N GLU A 63 1.91 4.25 0.59
CA GLU A 63 2.32 2.92 1.05
C GLU A 63 2.50 2.96 2.56
N PHE A 64 1.77 2.11 3.28
CA PHE A 64 1.62 2.17 4.73
C PHE A 64 2.90 1.86 5.49
N TYR A 65 3.69 0.86 5.08
CA TYR A 65 4.87 0.44 5.85
C TYR A 65 6.06 1.38 5.71
N SER A 66 6.18 2.05 4.57
CA SER A 66 7.26 2.99 4.26
C SER A 66 6.83 4.45 4.35
N PHE A 67 5.57 4.72 4.69
CA PHE A 67 4.95 6.06 4.69
C PHE A 67 5.29 6.85 3.43
N THR A 68 5.34 6.18 2.28
CA THR A 68 5.72 6.81 1.01
C THR A 68 4.47 7.25 0.27
N LYS A 69 4.36 8.55 -0.04
CA LYS A 69 3.27 9.06 -0.87
C LYS A 69 3.35 8.51 -2.30
N LEU A 70 2.21 8.08 -2.83
CA LEU A 70 2.08 7.50 -4.16
C LEU A 70 1.24 8.38 -5.07
N ARG A 71 1.58 8.41 -6.35
CA ARG A 71 0.75 9.03 -7.39
C ARG A 71 -0.55 8.23 -7.52
N PRO A 72 -1.70 8.91 -7.65
CA PRO A 72 -2.94 8.24 -7.99
C PRO A 72 -2.81 7.61 -9.38
N VAL A 73 -3.24 6.36 -9.52
CA VAL A 73 -3.22 5.64 -10.78
C VAL A 73 -4.63 5.28 -11.22
N LYS A 74 -4.93 5.50 -12.51
CA LYS A 74 -6.15 4.99 -13.12
C LYS A 74 -6.14 3.46 -13.07
N ARG A 75 -7.29 2.86 -12.75
CA ARG A 75 -7.49 1.39 -12.69
C ARG A 75 -6.61 0.66 -11.66
N ASN A 76 -6.15 1.33 -10.60
CA ASN A 76 -5.47 0.71 -9.44
C ASN A 76 -4.25 -0.17 -9.79
N ARG A 77 -3.45 0.22 -10.79
CA ARG A 77 -2.23 -0.48 -11.21
C ARG A 77 -1.03 -0.12 -10.32
N TYR A 78 -1.14 -0.42 -9.03
CA TYR A 78 -0.06 -0.15 -8.07
C TYR A 78 1.10 -1.14 -8.16
N TYR A 79 0.85 -2.35 -8.66
CA TYR A 79 1.80 -3.44 -8.69
C TYR A 79 2.22 -3.79 -10.12
N LEU A 80 3.49 -4.16 -10.27
CA LEU A 80 4.04 -4.81 -11.46
C LEU A 80 4.31 -6.28 -11.13
N LYS A 81 4.39 -7.11 -12.17
CA LYS A 81 4.76 -8.52 -12.08
C LYS A 81 6.17 -8.68 -12.68
N ASP A 82 7.05 -9.37 -11.97
CA ASP A 82 8.38 -9.70 -12.49
C ASP A 82 8.33 -10.88 -13.49
N ALA A 83 9.48 -11.30 -14.02
CA ALA A 83 9.59 -12.39 -14.97
C ALA A 83 9.22 -13.77 -14.38
N GLU A 84 9.39 -13.95 -13.07
CA GLU A 84 9.07 -15.19 -12.34
C GLU A 84 7.62 -15.22 -11.85
N GLY A 85 6.94 -14.08 -11.91
CA GLY A 85 5.53 -13.94 -11.62
C GLY A 85 5.17 -13.33 -10.27
N PHE A 86 6.15 -12.82 -9.52
CA PHE A 86 5.95 -12.15 -8.26
C PHE A 86 5.55 -10.69 -8.44
N TYR A 87 4.62 -10.24 -7.60
CA TYR A 87 4.13 -8.86 -7.63
C TYR A 87 4.90 -7.96 -6.68
N PHE A 88 5.29 -6.78 -7.16
CA PHE A 88 5.97 -5.75 -6.36
C PHE A 88 5.40 -4.36 -6.65
N LEU A 89 5.49 -3.47 -5.67
CA LEU A 89 5.00 -2.10 -5.81
C LEU A 89 5.78 -1.38 -6.92
N ASN A 90 5.07 -0.75 -7.85
CA ASN A 90 5.66 -0.05 -8.97
C ASN A 90 6.49 1.15 -8.47
N PRO A 91 7.83 1.14 -8.62
CA PRO A 91 8.69 2.18 -8.08
C PRO A 91 8.44 3.55 -8.71
N LYS A 92 7.90 3.61 -9.94
CA LYS A 92 7.58 4.85 -10.65
C LYS A 92 6.40 5.62 -10.03
N LEU A 93 5.66 5.01 -9.10
CA LEU A 93 4.53 5.66 -8.44
C LEU A 93 4.92 6.50 -7.25
N LYS A 94 6.14 6.33 -6.72
CA LYS A 94 6.61 7.12 -5.60
C LYS A 94 6.67 8.59 -6.02
N ILE A 95 5.95 9.44 -5.29
CA ILE A 95 6.14 10.88 -5.44
C ILE A 95 7.42 11.18 -4.67
N ILE A 96 8.45 11.65 -5.37
CA ILE A 96 9.64 12.23 -4.76
C ILE A 96 9.24 13.62 -4.27
N GLU A 97 8.36 13.66 -3.28
CA GLU A 97 8.11 14.84 -2.48
C GLU A 97 8.02 14.36 -1.04
N CYS A 98 9.20 14.22 -0.42
CA CYS A 98 9.33 14.25 1.01
C CYS A 98 10.17 15.46 1.38
N ASN A 99 9.54 16.62 1.44
CA ASN A 99 9.85 17.56 2.50
C ASN A 99 9.25 16.98 3.79
N ILE A 100 9.87 15.93 4.33
CA ILE A 100 9.65 15.61 5.75
C ILE A 100 10.45 16.67 6.49
N CYS A 101 9.79 17.81 6.74
CA CYS A 101 10.18 18.68 7.83
C CYS A 101 10.06 17.84 9.10
N GLU A 102 11.18 17.69 9.79
CA GLU A 102 11.36 17.21 11.16
C GLU A 102 10.06 17.14 11.98
N VAL A 103 9.44 15.96 12.07
CA VAL A 103 8.50 15.70 13.17
C VAL A 103 9.36 15.30 14.36
N ARG A 104 9.85 16.31 15.09
CA ARG A 104 10.42 16.13 16.43
C ARG A 104 9.29 15.64 17.33
N PHE A 105 9.41 14.41 17.82
CA PHE A 105 8.65 13.98 18.99
C PHE A 105 9.20 14.77 20.19
N HIS A 106 8.37 15.61 20.80
CA HIS A 106 8.62 16.24 22.09
C HIS A 106 8.12 15.33 23.21
#